data_AF-A0A6V7HQH8-F1
#
_entry.id   AF-A0A6V7HQH8-F1
#
_cell.length_a   1.000
_cell.length_b   1.000
_cell.length_c   1.000
_cell.angle_alpha   90.00
_cell.angle_beta   90.00
_cell.angle_gamma   90.00
#
_symmetry.space_group_name_H-M   'P 1'
#
loop_
_entity.id
_entity.type
_entity.pdbx_description
1 polymer ?
#
loop_
_entity_poly.entity_id
_entity_poly.type
_entity_poly.pdbx_seq_one_letter_code
_entity_poly.pdbx_strand_id
1 'polypeptide(L)' 'IACPRLSIDWGTAFQKPFLTPYEGAVSLKLSKYDHDKPYPMDFYASASLGAWTPNHKPADLEKQTDACCGKCKDK' A
#
# COMPACT_ATOMS: atom_id res chain seq x y z
N ILE A 1 -10.82 3.86 0.68
CA ILE A 1 -10.42 2.42 0.62
C ILE A 1 -10.90 1.76 1.92
N ALA A 2 -11.25 0.46 1.91
CA ALA A 2 -11.69 -0.30 3.08
C ALA A 2 -10.51 -0.92 3.85
N CYS A 3 -10.77 -1.70 4.90
CA CYS A 3 -9.70 -2.41 5.64
C CYS A 3 -8.82 -3.21 4.65
N PRO A 4 -7.49 -2.99 4.61
CA PRO A 4 -6.61 -3.64 3.63
C PRO A 4 -6.55 -5.16 3.78
N ARG A 5 -7.01 -5.71 4.91
CA ARG A 5 -7.12 -7.15 5.14
C ARG A 5 -8.41 -7.77 4.63
N LEU A 6 -9.38 -7.00 4.15
CA LEU A 6 -10.70 -7.51 3.77
C LEU A 6 -10.62 -8.59 2.68
N SER A 7 -9.73 -8.44 1.69
CA SER A 7 -9.46 -9.46 0.66
C SER A 7 -8.77 -10.71 1.17
N ILE A 8 -8.02 -10.61 2.27
CA ILE A 8 -7.38 -11.77 2.91
C ILE A 8 -8.42 -12.51 3.76
N ASP A 9 -9.16 -11.77 4.58
CA ASP A 9 -10.08 -12.33 5.56
C ASP A 9 -11.38 -12.87 4.89
N TRP A 10 -11.79 -12.32 3.74
CA TRP A 10 -13.04 -12.68 3.03
C TRP A 10 -12.82 -13.07 1.57
N GLY A 11 -11.59 -13.30 1.13
CA GLY A 11 -11.25 -13.55 -0.28
C GLY A 11 -11.96 -14.75 -0.92
N THR A 12 -12.37 -15.72 -0.11
CA THR A 12 -13.08 -16.92 -0.54
C THR A 12 -14.60 -16.84 -0.38
N ALA A 13 -15.14 -15.73 0.14
CA ALA A 13 -16.57 -15.58 0.41
C ALA A 13 -17.41 -15.30 -0.85
N PHE A 14 -16.76 -15.04 -1.99
CA PHE A 14 -17.41 -14.63 -3.23
C PHE A 14 -16.94 -15.48 -4.42
N GLN A 15 -17.81 -15.66 -5.41
CA GLN A 15 -17.48 -16.37 -6.65
C GLN A 15 -16.44 -15.62 -7.50
N LYS A 16 -16.43 -14.29 -7.44
CA LYS A 16 -15.46 -13.44 -8.13
C LYS A 16 -14.31 -13.12 -7.17
N PRO A 17 -13.06 -13.07 -7.65
CA PRO A 17 -11.91 -12.79 -6.81
C PRO A 17 -12.00 -11.39 -6.23
N PHE A 18 -11.73 -11.27 -4.93
CA PHE A 18 -11.70 -9.99 -4.23
C PHE A 18 -10.23 -9.59 -4.03
N LEU A 19 -9.78 -8.59 -4.80
CA LEU A 19 -8.37 -8.20 -4.87
C LEU A 19 -8.05 -7.03 -3.92
N THR A 20 -6.87 -7.07 -3.31
CA THR A 20 -6.23 -5.90 -2.72
C THR A 20 -5.94 -4.84 -3.79
N PRO A 21 -5.74 -3.57 -3.41
CA PRO A 21 -5.26 -2.53 -4.34
C PRO A 21 -3.94 -2.92 -5.04
N TYR A 22 -3.03 -3.60 -4.34
CA TYR A 22 -1.77 -4.08 -4.91
C TYR A 22 -2.02 -5.15 -5.99
N GLU A 23 -2.80 -6.18 -5.71
CA GLU A 23 -3.15 -7.22 -6.68
C GLU A 23 -3.87 -6.66 -7.91
N GLY A 24 -4.76 -5.69 -7.70
CA GLY A 24 -5.42 -4.96 -8.79
C GLY A 24 -4.41 -4.23 -9.67
N ALA A 25 -3.45 -3.53 -9.06
CA ALA A 25 -2.40 -2.82 -9.79
C ALA A 25 -1.47 -3.78 -10.57
N VAL A 26 -1.12 -4.93 -10.00
CA VAL A 26 -0.35 -5.98 -10.70
C VAL A 26 -1.15 -6.55 -11.87
N SER A 27 -2.43 -6.86 -11.67
CA SER A 27 -3.31 -7.42 -12.70
C SER A 27 -3.48 -6.47 -13.90
N LEU A 28 -3.51 -5.16 -13.62
CA LEU A 28 -3.59 -4.11 -14.64
C LEU A 28 -2.21 -3.68 -15.20
N LYS A 29 -1.12 -4.35 -14.80
CA LYS A 29 0.26 -4.03 -15.20
C LYS A 29 0.72 -2.62 -14.81
N LEU A 30 0.11 -2.03 -13.78
CA LEU A 30 0.51 -0.76 -13.18
C LEU A 30 1.63 -0.94 -12.13
N SER A 31 1.88 -2.17 -11.70
CA SER A 31 2.94 -2.53 -10.76
C SER A 31 3.49 -3.91 -11.07
N LYS A 32 4.76 -4.16 -10.71
CA LYS A 32 5.41 -5.45 -10.92
C LYS A 32 5.26 -6.30 -9.66
N TYR A 33 4.90 -7.57 -9.83
CA TYR A 33 5.00 -8.55 -8.76
C TYR A 33 6.44 -9.00 -8.58
N ASP A 34 6.94 -8.91 -7.35
CA ASP A 34 8.31 -9.24 -6.99
C ASP A 34 8.28 -10.40 -6.01
N HIS A 35 8.64 -11.60 -6.49
CA HIS A 35 8.60 -12.84 -5.71
C HIS A 35 9.69 -12.90 -4.64
N ASP A 36 10.75 -12.10 -4.77
CA ASP A 36 11.90 -12.10 -3.87
C ASP A 36 11.68 -11.18 -2.65
N LYS A 37 10.58 -10.41 -2.65
CA LYS A 37 10.24 -9.48 -1.58
C LYS A 37 9.02 -9.95 -0.78
N PRO A 38 8.92 -9.55 0.51
CA PRO A 38 7.70 -9.74 1.27
C PRO A 38 6.49 -9.11 0.55
N TYR A 39 5.34 -9.77 0.67
CA TYR A 39 4.10 -9.27 0.08
C TYR A 39 3.78 -7.86 0.61
N PRO A 40 3.64 -6.84 -0.25
CA PRO A 40 3.55 -5.47 0.19
C PRO A 40 2.18 -5.17 0.79
N MET A 41 2.18 -4.63 2.01
CA MET A 41 0.99 -4.17 2.73
C MET A 41 1.30 -2.82 3.36
N ASP A 42 0.55 -1.80 2.96
CA ASP A 42 0.83 -0.42 3.35
C ASP A 42 0.06 0.05 4.60
N PHE A 43 -1.03 -0.63 5.00
CA PHE A 43 -1.83 -0.31 6.19
C PHE A 43 -2.18 1.19 6.38
N TYR A 44 -2.36 1.95 5.29
CA TYR A 44 -2.52 3.41 5.33
C TYR A 44 -1.32 4.15 5.92
N ALA A 45 -0.10 3.69 5.66
CA ALA A 45 1.10 4.40 6.03
C ALA A 45 1.10 5.79 5.41
N SER A 46 1.66 6.77 6.12
CA SER A 46 1.88 8.10 5.56
C SER A 46 3.01 8.10 4.54
N ALA A 47 4.00 7.22 4.74
CA ALA A 47 5.05 6.91 3.78
C ALA A 47 4.52 5.84 2.81
N SER A 48 4.02 6.30 1.68
CA SER A 48 3.39 5.45 0.66
C SER A 48 4.38 4.47 0.02
N LEU A 49 3.98 3.20 -0.11
CA LEU A 49 4.71 2.19 -0.90
C LEU A 49 4.50 2.32 -2.43
N GLY A 50 3.70 3.27 -2.89
CA GLY A 50 3.47 3.56 -4.32
C GLY A 50 2.03 3.89 -4.67
N ALA A 51 1.78 4.09 -5.98
CA ALA A 51 0.53 4.62 -6.52
C ALA A 51 -0.75 3.82 -6.21
N TRP A 52 -0.62 2.54 -5.84
CA TRP A 52 -1.73 1.68 -5.46
C TRP A 52 -2.16 1.85 -3.99
N THR A 53 -1.42 2.62 -3.20
CA THR A 53 -1.70 2.86 -1.78
C THR A 53 -2.66 4.04 -1.56
N PRO A 54 -3.49 4.04 -0.50
CA PRO A 54 -4.50 5.08 -0.29
C PRO A 54 -3.94 6.48 -0.05
N ASN A 55 -2.75 6.58 0.56
CA ASN A 55 -2.13 7.85 0.93
C ASN A 55 -1.04 8.28 -0.06
N HIS A 56 -0.96 7.65 -1.23
CA HIS A 56 0.00 8.05 -2.25
C HIS A 56 -0.22 9.50 -2.68
N LYS A 57 0.85 10.29 -2.64
CA LYS A 57 0.87 11.66 -3.14
C LYS A 57 1.83 11.71 -4.32
N PRO A 58 1.40 12.22 -5.49
CA PRO A 58 2.31 12.42 -6.61
C PRO A 58 3.42 13.41 -6.22
N ALA A 59 4.60 13.25 -6.84
CA ALA A 59 5.82 13.99 -6.50
C ALA A 59 5.64 15.52 -6.47
N ASP A 60 4.76 16.08 -7.30
CA ASP A 60 4.45 17.52 -7.33
C ASP A 60 3.80 18.03 -6.03
N LEU A 61 3.29 17.12 -5.19
CA LEU A 61 2.71 17.38 -3.86
C LEU A 61 3.61 16.90 -2.71
N GLU A 62 4.68 16.16 -3.00
CA GLU A 62 5.64 15.67 -2.02
C GLU A 62 6.72 16.71 -1.75
N LYS A 63 6.41 17.65 -0.84
CA LYS A 63 7.50 18.25 -0.06
C LYS A 63 8.11 17.12 0.78
N GLN A 64 9.36 16.78 0.46
CA GLN A 64 10.23 15.78 1.09
C GLN A 64 9.85 15.48 2.55
N THR A 65 9.40 14.25 2.80
CA THR A 65 9.07 13.72 4.12
C THR A 65 10.27 13.02 4.79
N ASP A 66 11.50 13.48 4.52
CA ASP A 66 12.68 13.13 5.34
C ASP A 66 12.57 13.67 6.79
N ALA A 67 11.50 14.37 7.12
CA ALA A 67 11.16 14.70 8.49
C ALA A 67 10.61 13.46 9.22
N CYS A 68 11.51 12.66 9.79
CA CYS A 68 11.19 11.96 11.04
C CYS A 68 10.50 12.95 11.97
N CYS A 69 9.38 12.56 12.61
CA CYS A 69 8.48 13.46 13.34
C CYS A 69 9.11 14.23 14.52
N GLY A 70 10.43 14.11 14.74
CA GLY A 70 11.22 14.85 15.73
C GLY A 70 10.86 14.53 17.18
N LYS A 71 9.95 13.58 17.40
CA LYS A 71 9.45 13.21 18.74
C LYS A 71 10.34 12.22 19.46
N CYS A 72 11.24 11.55 18.74
CA CYS A 72 12.28 10.72 19.34
C CYS A 72 13.51 11.59 19.55
N LYS A 73 13.58 12.29 20.68
CA LYS A 73 14.85 12.75 21.22
C LYS A 73 15.37 11.62 22.10
N ASP A 74 16.53 11.08 21.76
CA ASP A 74 17.26 10.13 22.59
C ASP A 74 17.46 10.74 23.99
N LYS A 75 17.24 9.92 25.02
CA LYS A 75 17.66 10.20 26.38
C LYS A 75 18.91 9.39 26.67
#